data_AF-A0A925UF02-F1
#
_entry.id   AF-A0A925UF02-F1
#
_cell.length_a   1.000
_cell.length_b   1.000
_cell.length_c   1.000
_cell.angle_alpha   90.00
_cell.angle_beta   90.00
_cell.angle_gamma   90.00
#
_symmetry.space_group_name_H-M   'P 1'
#
loop_
_entity.id
_entity.type
_entity.pdbx_description
1 polymer ?
#
loop_
_entity_poly.entity_id
_entity_poly.type
_entity_poly.pdbx_seq_one_letter_code
_entity_poly.pdbx_strand_id
1 'polypeptide(L)'
;MNPATHRAQLVGLLAEAAEIEHCLMCTYLYAAFSLKQSVEEDLQPRELEAVQRWRREIIAIATDEMLHLVLANNLAVAIGARPHYRRFNFPIAPGLFPADVAVELAPLDEATLDHFVYLERPADVAERDGARYAKTSYQRRAIAGRLMQVPDDYATVGELYEAIEASCELIAAQSGEAKLFIGPRDSQLGPRDFRLPGIMTIGNLAEAKRAVEFIRHQGEGSRDEKSG
;
A
#
# COMPACT_ATOMS: atom_id res chain seq x y z
N MET A 1 -0.70 -15.99 -1.98
CA MET A 1 -1.22 -15.52 -3.28
C MET A 1 -0.41 -16.16 -4.42
N ASN A 2 -1.03 -16.52 -5.55
CA ASN A 2 -0.29 -17.00 -6.73
C ASN A 2 0.20 -15.83 -7.60
N PRO A 3 1.43 -15.90 -8.17
CA PRO A 3 1.88 -14.89 -9.11
C PRO A 3 1.06 -14.91 -10.40
N ALA A 4 0.86 -13.73 -10.99
CA ALA A 4 0.29 -13.55 -12.30
C ALA A 4 1.18 -14.18 -13.39
N THR A 5 0.56 -14.95 -14.29
CA THR A 5 1.26 -15.55 -15.45
C THR A 5 1.13 -14.70 -16.71
N HIS A 6 0.28 -13.67 -16.69
CA HIS A 6 0.05 -12.79 -17.81
C HIS A 6 0.07 -11.32 -17.39
N ARG A 7 0.56 -10.45 -18.29
CA ARG A 7 0.62 -9.00 -18.07
C ARG A 7 -0.73 -8.41 -17.63
N ALA A 8 -1.84 -8.87 -18.19
CA ALA A 8 -3.17 -8.40 -17.82
C ALA A 8 -3.55 -8.69 -16.36
N GLN A 9 -3.07 -9.80 -15.80
CA GLN A 9 -3.27 -10.16 -14.39
C GLN A 9 -2.35 -9.34 -13.50
N LEU A 10 -1.08 -9.12 -13.90
CA LEU A 10 -0.16 -8.24 -13.20
C LEU A 10 -0.70 -6.79 -13.13
N VAL A 11 -1.35 -6.32 -14.19
CA VAL A 11 -2.08 -5.03 -14.15
C VAL A 11 -3.19 -5.04 -13.11
N GLY A 12 -3.89 -6.16 -12.93
CA GLY A 12 -4.89 -6.32 -11.86
C GLY A 12 -4.28 -6.24 -10.46
N LEU A 13 -3.15 -6.92 -10.23
CA LEU A 13 -2.40 -6.85 -8.97
C LEU A 13 -1.95 -5.41 -8.66
N LEU A 14 -1.40 -4.70 -9.65
CA LEU A 14 -0.96 -3.31 -9.49
C LEU A 14 -2.11 -2.33 -9.29
N ALA A 15 -3.26 -2.58 -9.91
CA ALA A 15 -4.46 -1.79 -9.67
C ALA A 15 -4.95 -1.96 -8.23
N GLU A 16 -4.97 -3.19 -7.72
CA GLU A 16 -5.33 -3.45 -6.32
C GLU A 16 -4.32 -2.85 -5.34
N ALA A 17 -3.01 -2.97 -5.61
CA ALA A 17 -1.97 -2.32 -4.81
C ALA A 17 -2.20 -0.80 -4.74
N ALA A 18 -2.39 -0.14 -5.89
CA ALA A 18 -2.69 1.29 -5.93
C ALA A 18 -3.99 1.67 -5.19
N GLU A 19 -5.01 0.82 -5.23
CA GLU A 19 -6.25 1.04 -4.46
C GLU A 19 -5.99 0.97 -2.95
N ILE A 20 -5.18 0.01 -2.48
CA ILE A 20 -4.82 -0.13 -1.06
C ILE A 20 -4.03 1.08 -0.59
N GLU A 21 -2.92 1.44 -1.24
CA GLU A 21 -2.06 2.55 -0.78
C GLU A 21 -2.85 3.85 -0.70
N HIS A 22 -3.72 4.09 -1.69
CA HIS A 22 -4.59 5.26 -1.68
C HIS A 22 -5.60 5.20 -0.52
N CYS A 23 -6.20 4.05 -0.24
CA CYS A 23 -7.15 3.91 0.85
C CYS A 23 -6.47 4.05 2.22
N LEU A 24 -5.30 3.44 2.44
CA LEU A 24 -4.51 3.56 3.67
C LEU A 24 -4.03 5.00 3.90
N MET A 25 -3.50 5.66 2.86
CA MET A 25 -3.18 7.09 2.92
C MET A 25 -4.38 7.91 3.46
N CYS A 26 -5.60 7.64 2.97
CA CYS A 26 -6.78 8.37 3.42
C CYS A 26 -7.13 8.11 4.89
N THR A 27 -7.00 6.86 5.37
CA THR A 27 -7.28 6.55 6.78
C THR A 27 -6.26 7.20 7.71
N TYR A 28 -4.97 7.18 7.36
CA TYR A 28 -3.93 7.89 8.10
C TYR A 28 -4.18 9.40 8.15
N LEU A 29 -4.49 10.03 7.01
CA LEU A 29 -4.81 11.47 6.98
C LEU A 29 -6.04 11.81 7.82
N TYR A 30 -7.09 10.99 7.75
CA TYR A 30 -8.29 11.22 8.55
C TYR A 30 -8.00 11.12 10.06
N ALA A 31 -7.27 10.09 10.48
CA ALA A 31 -6.86 9.92 11.88
C ALA A 31 -5.99 11.11 12.33
N ALA A 32 -4.98 11.51 11.55
CA ALA A 32 -4.14 12.66 11.85
C ALA A 32 -4.94 13.96 11.96
N PHE A 33 -5.93 14.16 11.09
CA PHE A 33 -6.76 15.36 11.06
C PHE A 33 -7.86 15.40 12.12
N SER A 34 -8.16 14.26 12.76
CA SER A 34 -9.07 14.21 13.91
C SER A 34 -8.42 14.70 15.23
N LEU A 35 -7.09 14.79 15.26
CA LEU A 35 -6.35 15.22 16.45
C LEU A 35 -6.54 16.72 16.72
N LYS A 36 -6.80 17.05 18.00
CA LYS A 36 -6.85 18.41 18.53
C LYS A 36 -5.56 19.19 18.23
N GLN A 37 -5.67 20.48 17.95
CA GLN A 37 -4.56 21.33 17.48
C GLN A 37 -4.14 22.41 18.46
N SER A 38 -4.88 22.63 19.54
CA SER A 38 -4.70 23.77 20.42
C SER A 38 -5.06 23.46 21.88
N VAL A 39 -4.65 24.31 22.82
CA VAL A 39 -4.96 24.14 24.26
C VAL A 39 -6.41 24.51 24.57
N GLU A 40 -7.03 25.31 23.71
CA GLU A 40 -8.43 25.70 23.72
C GLU A 40 -9.37 24.51 23.48
N GLU A 41 -8.84 23.39 22.98
CA GLU A 41 -9.56 22.14 22.78
C GLU A 41 -9.39 21.20 24.00
N ASP A 42 -9.31 21.73 25.23
CA ASP A 42 -9.19 20.94 26.46
C ASP A 42 -7.92 20.07 26.54
N LEU A 43 -6.78 20.59 26.09
CA LEU A 43 -5.47 19.93 26.26
C LEU A 43 -4.57 20.74 27.18
N GLN A 44 -3.86 20.05 28.08
CA GLN A 44 -2.71 20.65 28.76
C GLN A 44 -1.57 20.90 27.76
N PRO A 45 -0.71 21.91 27.96
CA PRO A 45 0.41 22.20 27.04
C PRO A 45 1.28 20.97 26.71
N ARG A 46 1.57 20.13 27.71
CA ARG A 46 2.32 18.87 27.56
C ARG A 46 1.59 17.82 26.70
N GLU A 47 0.26 17.80 26.76
CA GLU A 47 -0.57 16.87 25.99
C GLU A 47 -0.66 17.34 24.54
N LEU A 48 -0.79 18.65 24.32
CA LEU A 48 -0.70 19.24 22.99
C LEU A 48 0.63 18.93 22.31
N GLU A 49 1.76 19.04 23.03
CA GLU A 49 3.07 18.65 22.49
C GLU A 49 3.11 17.19 22.05
N ALA A 50 2.54 16.27 22.84
CA ALA A 50 2.48 14.85 22.50
C ALA A 50 1.59 14.60 21.27
N VAL A 51 0.39 15.18 21.25
CA VAL A 51 -0.55 15.09 20.13
C VAL A 51 0.06 15.63 18.83
N GLN A 52 0.79 16.75 18.90
CA GLN A 52 1.47 17.32 17.75
C GLN A 52 2.63 16.43 17.25
N ARG A 53 3.33 15.70 18.14
CA ARG A 53 4.31 14.69 17.71
C ARG A 53 3.63 13.53 16.99
N TRP A 54 2.57 12.95 17.57
CA TRP A 54 1.83 11.85 16.95
C TRP A 54 1.24 12.24 15.59
N ARG A 55 0.67 13.44 15.49
CA ARG A 55 0.15 13.98 14.22
C ARG A 55 1.23 14.03 13.14
N ARG A 56 2.44 14.51 13.47
CA ARG A 56 3.55 14.57 12.51
C ARG A 56 3.96 13.18 12.05
N GLU A 57 4.02 12.22 12.97
CA GLU A 57 4.34 10.82 12.63
C GLU A 57 3.30 10.20 11.68
N ILE A 58 2.01 10.34 12.00
CA ILE A 58 0.94 9.78 11.14
C ILE A 58 0.92 10.45 9.76
N ILE A 59 1.21 11.76 9.68
CA ILE A 59 1.33 12.45 8.39
C ILE A 59 2.56 11.96 7.61
N ALA A 60 3.66 11.63 8.28
CA ALA A 60 4.82 11.04 7.63
C ALA A 60 4.48 9.67 7.03
N ILE A 61 3.80 8.80 7.79
CA ILE A 61 3.31 7.50 7.28
C ILE A 61 2.35 7.70 6.10
N ALA A 62 1.41 8.64 6.18
CA ALA A 62 0.53 8.95 5.04
C ALA A 62 1.30 9.44 3.80
N THR A 63 2.44 10.10 4.00
CA THR A 63 3.32 10.56 2.90
C THR A 63 4.08 9.38 2.29
N ASP A 64 4.45 8.39 3.10
CA ASP A 64 5.03 7.14 2.64
C ASP A 64 4.03 6.37 1.75
N GLU A 65 2.74 6.32 2.12
CA GLU A 65 1.70 5.75 1.27
C GLU A 65 1.48 6.51 -0.05
N MET A 66 1.70 7.84 -0.07
CA MET A 66 1.71 8.61 -1.33
C MET A 66 2.84 8.15 -2.24
N LEU A 67 4.01 7.86 -1.66
CA LEU A 67 5.17 7.38 -2.39
C LEU A 67 4.94 5.95 -2.90
N HIS A 68 4.39 5.05 -2.08
CA HIS A 68 4.02 3.70 -2.50
C HIS A 68 3.04 3.74 -3.67
N LEU A 69 2.01 4.59 -3.59
CA LEU A 69 1.06 4.81 -4.68
C LEU A 69 1.75 5.29 -5.97
N VAL A 70 2.74 6.17 -5.86
CA VAL A 70 3.54 6.60 -7.02
C VAL A 70 4.33 5.44 -7.61
N LEU A 71 4.99 4.63 -6.78
CA LEU A 71 5.82 3.51 -7.24
C LEU A 71 4.99 2.40 -7.88
N ALA A 72 3.85 2.03 -7.30
CA ALA A 72 2.90 1.09 -7.89
C ALA A 72 2.42 1.58 -9.26
N ASN A 73 2.11 2.87 -9.40
CA ASN A 73 1.72 3.48 -10.66
C ASN A 73 2.86 3.56 -11.67
N ASN A 74 4.08 3.88 -11.24
CA ASN A 74 5.26 3.86 -12.10
C ASN A 74 5.52 2.45 -12.66
N LEU A 75 5.35 1.40 -11.83
CA LEU A 75 5.47 0.01 -12.28
C LEU A 75 4.35 -0.36 -13.27
N ALA A 76 3.11 0.08 -13.02
CA ALA A 76 2.00 -0.09 -13.97
C ALA A 76 2.30 0.58 -15.32
N VAL A 77 2.78 1.82 -15.29
CA VAL A 77 3.21 2.54 -16.50
C VAL A 77 4.35 1.80 -17.19
N ALA A 78 5.35 1.34 -16.45
CA ALA A 78 6.51 0.63 -16.99
C ALA A 78 6.11 -0.61 -17.79
N ILE A 79 5.05 -1.33 -17.38
CA ILE A 79 4.52 -2.48 -18.12
C ILE A 79 3.47 -2.13 -19.18
N GLY A 80 3.32 -0.84 -19.50
CA GLY A 80 2.42 -0.32 -20.53
C GLY A 80 0.95 -0.20 -20.11
N ALA A 81 0.65 -0.21 -18.82
CA ALA A 81 -0.67 0.10 -18.29
C ALA A 81 -0.82 1.60 -18.02
N ARG A 82 -2.05 2.04 -17.72
CA ARG A 82 -2.32 3.41 -17.29
C ARG A 82 -2.23 3.49 -15.76
N PRO A 83 -1.84 4.65 -15.20
CA PRO A 83 -1.97 4.86 -13.77
C PRO A 83 -3.40 4.62 -13.29
N HIS A 84 -3.52 4.02 -12.11
CA HIS A 84 -4.78 3.65 -11.48
C HIS A 84 -4.97 4.48 -10.21
N TYR A 85 -5.84 5.49 -10.29
CA TYR A 85 -6.22 6.36 -9.16
C TYR A 85 -7.66 6.15 -8.70
N ARG A 86 -8.31 5.08 -9.17
CA ARG A 86 -9.59 4.68 -8.61
C ARG A 86 -9.37 4.26 -7.15
N ARG A 87 -10.34 4.56 -6.29
CA ARG A 87 -10.44 4.03 -4.93
C ARG A 87 -11.89 3.73 -4.61
N PHE A 88 -12.11 2.94 -3.57
CA PHE A 88 -13.45 2.69 -3.05
C PHE A 88 -13.91 3.83 -2.14
N ASN A 89 -15.23 3.94 -1.93
CA ASN A 89 -15.80 4.81 -0.91
C ASN A 89 -15.75 4.11 0.45
N PHE A 90 -15.54 4.89 1.51
CA PHE A 90 -15.50 4.40 2.89
C PHE A 90 -16.91 4.34 3.50
N PRO A 91 -17.20 3.37 4.40
CA PRO A 91 -16.38 2.19 4.68
C PRO A 91 -16.35 1.24 3.47
N ILE A 92 -15.21 0.58 3.25
CA ILE A 92 -15.07 -0.31 2.10
C ILE A 92 -15.93 -1.56 2.30
N ALA A 93 -16.73 -1.90 1.29
CA ALA A 93 -17.62 -3.06 1.35
C ALA A 93 -16.80 -4.38 1.41
N PRO A 94 -17.22 -5.37 2.23
CA PRO A 94 -16.61 -6.69 2.25
C PRO A 94 -16.54 -7.32 0.86
N GLY A 95 -15.43 -8.00 0.57
CA GLY A 95 -15.18 -8.70 -0.70
C GLY A 95 -14.37 -7.91 -1.72
N LEU A 96 -14.14 -6.60 -1.49
CA LEU A 96 -13.31 -5.78 -2.38
C LEU A 96 -11.81 -5.98 -2.12
N PHE A 97 -11.40 -6.04 -0.84
CA PHE A 97 -10.06 -6.43 -0.38
C PHE A 97 -10.12 -7.75 0.41
N PRO A 98 -8.98 -8.34 0.84
CA PRO A 98 -9.02 -9.50 1.73
C PRO A 98 -9.82 -9.22 3.00
N ALA A 99 -10.39 -10.27 3.59
CA ALA A 99 -11.21 -10.17 4.79
C ALA A 99 -10.51 -9.49 5.98
N ASP A 100 -9.18 -9.61 6.03
CA ASP A 100 -8.33 -9.02 7.06
C ASP A 100 -7.92 -7.57 6.77
N VAL A 101 -8.33 -6.99 5.64
CA VAL A 101 -8.08 -5.59 5.28
C VAL A 101 -9.39 -4.81 5.41
N ALA A 102 -9.77 -4.51 6.66
CA ALA A 102 -10.85 -3.59 6.94
C ALA A 102 -10.33 -2.16 6.72
N VAL A 103 -11.05 -1.33 5.97
CA VAL A 103 -10.64 0.06 5.76
C VAL A 103 -11.84 0.98 5.92
N GLU A 104 -11.81 1.79 6.98
CA GLU A 104 -12.83 2.79 7.31
C GLU A 104 -12.17 4.06 7.85
N LEU A 105 -12.89 5.19 7.76
CA LEU A 105 -12.44 6.44 8.33
C LEU A 105 -12.83 6.49 9.81
N ALA A 106 -11.84 6.52 10.70
CA ALA A 106 -12.04 6.61 12.14
C ALA A 106 -11.09 7.67 12.73
N PRO A 107 -11.55 8.47 13.72
CA PRO A 107 -10.67 9.37 14.44
C PRO A 107 -9.59 8.58 15.19
N LEU A 108 -8.46 9.21 15.50
CA LEU A 108 -7.41 8.53 16.24
C LEU A 108 -7.87 8.23 17.67
N ASP A 109 -8.04 6.95 17.95
CA ASP A 109 -8.16 6.36 19.27
C ASP A 109 -7.24 5.12 19.38
N GLU A 110 -7.22 4.47 20.54
CA GLU A 110 -6.39 3.28 20.77
C GLU A 110 -6.73 2.15 19.78
N ALA A 111 -8.02 1.94 19.48
CA ALA A 111 -8.44 0.89 18.56
C ALA A 111 -8.00 1.17 17.11
N THR A 112 -8.06 2.43 16.66
CA THR A 112 -7.56 2.82 15.34
C THR A 112 -6.04 2.70 15.25
N LEU A 113 -5.30 2.97 16.33
CA LEU A 113 -3.86 2.74 16.37
C LEU A 113 -3.52 1.24 16.28
N ASP A 114 -4.20 0.40 17.07
CA ASP A 114 -4.03 -1.06 17.00
C ASP A 114 -4.30 -1.58 15.58
N HIS A 115 -5.30 -1.02 14.91
CA HIS A 115 -5.64 -1.36 13.54
C HIS A 115 -4.56 -0.97 12.53
N PHE A 116 -3.95 0.21 12.67
CA PHE A 116 -2.81 0.61 11.85
C PHE A 116 -1.61 -0.31 12.06
N VAL A 117 -1.28 -0.63 13.31
CA VAL A 117 -0.21 -1.60 13.63
C VAL A 117 -0.52 -2.97 13.04
N TYR A 118 -1.78 -3.40 13.09
CA TYR A 118 -2.21 -4.64 12.49
C TYR A 118 -2.03 -4.64 10.97
N LEU A 119 -2.40 -3.57 10.25
CA LEU A 119 -2.27 -3.49 8.80
C LEU A 119 -0.81 -3.54 8.32
N GLU A 120 0.09 -2.87 9.03
CA GLU A 120 1.53 -2.80 8.71
C GLU A 120 2.35 -3.98 9.25
N ARG A 121 1.71 -4.97 9.88
CA ARG A 121 2.44 -6.08 10.50
C ARG A 121 3.18 -6.92 9.43
N PRO A 122 4.42 -7.37 9.73
CA PRO A 122 5.05 -8.42 8.94
C PRO A 122 4.23 -9.72 8.99
N ALA A 123 4.36 -10.55 7.95
CA ALA A 123 3.58 -11.78 7.83
C ALA A 123 3.82 -12.81 8.96
N ASP A 124 4.98 -12.76 9.62
CA ASP A 124 5.36 -13.64 10.72
C ASP A 124 4.94 -13.13 12.11
N VAL A 125 4.39 -11.92 12.20
CA VAL A 125 3.97 -11.32 13.47
C VAL A 125 2.47 -11.49 13.69
N ALA A 126 2.13 -12.13 14.82
CA ALA A 126 0.76 -12.26 15.28
C ALA A 126 0.32 -10.99 16.03
N GLU A 127 -0.09 -9.96 15.29
CA GLU A 127 -0.74 -8.78 15.87
C GLU A 127 -2.26 -8.96 15.97
N ARG A 128 -2.85 -8.38 17.02
CA ARG A 128 -4.30 -8.36 17.20
C ARG A 128 -4.84 -7.03 16.68
N ASP A 129 -5.86 -7.12 15.84
CA ASP A 129 -6.59 -5.96 15.34
C ASP A 129 -7.41 -5.26 16.45
N GLY A 130 -7.68 -3.97 16.28
CA GLY A 130 -8.42 -3.16 17.24
C GLY A 130 -9.85 -3.65 17.45
N ALA A 131 -10.38 -3.55 18.68
CA ALA A 131 -11.66 -4.16 19.05
C ALA A 131 -12.89 -3.68 18.24
N ARG A 132 -12.80 -2.50 17.58
CA ARG A 132 -13.85 -1.96 16.69
C ARG A 132 -13.92 -2.71 15.35
N TYR A 133 -12.81 -3.27 14.89
CA TYR A 133 -12.67 -3.81 13.53
C TYR A 133 -13.14 -5.27 13.50
N ALA A 134 -14.44 -5.45 13.28
CA ALA A 134 -15.03 -6.77 13.13
C ALA A 134 -14.68 -7.38 11.77
N LYS A 135 -13.98 -8.52 11.80
CA LYS A 135 -13.59 -9.23 10.58
C LYS A 135 -14.76 -10.04 10.02
N THR A 136 -15.04 -9.85 8.73
CA THR A 136 -16.07 -10.62 8.03
C THR A 136 -15.42 -11.89 7.47
N SER A 137 -16.06 -13.06 7.60
CA SER A 137 -15.50 -14.29 7.04
C SER A 137 -15.91 -14.46 5.57
N TYR A 138 -14.97 -14.20 4.65
CA TYR A 138 -15.08 -14.53 3.23
C TYR A 138 -13.68 -14.84 2.66
N GLN A 139 -13.64 -15.44 1.47
CA GLN A 139 -12.39 -15.70 0.75
C GLN A 139 -12.52 -15.23 -0.69
N ARG A 140 -11.48 -14.56 -1.20
CA ARG A 140 -11.37 -14.22 -2.63
C ARG A 140 -10.54 -15.27 -3.33
N ARG A 141 -11.02 -15.76 -4.48
CA ARG A 141 -10.32 -16.79 -5.26
C ARG A 141 -10.40 -16.51 -6.75
N ALA A 142 -9.24 -16.32 -7.35
CA ALA A 142 -9.09 -16.39 -8.78
C ALA A 142 -9.24 -17.85 -9.24
N ILE A 143 -10.07 -18.05 -10.25
CA ILE A 143 -10.27 -19.36 -10.89
C ILE A 143 -9.05 -19.65 -11.76
N ALA A 144 -8.28 -20.66 -11.35
CA ALA A 144 -7.11 -21.13 -12.08
C ALA A 144 -7.44 -21.43 -13.56
N GLY A 145 -6.54 -21.04 -14.46
CA GLY A 145 -6.72 -21.22 -15.91
C GLY A 145 -7.63 -20.21 -16.60
N ARG A 146 -8.16 -19.22 -15.88
CA ARG A 146 -8.88 -18.07 -16.48
C ARG A 146 -8.05 -16.80 -16.38
N LEU A 147 -8.04 -16.03 -17.47
CA LEU A 147 -7.46 -14.70 -17.49
C LEU A 147 -8.40 -13.70 -16.77
N MET A 148 -8.28 -13.63 -15.45
CA MET A 148 -9.04 -12.68 -14.62
C MET A 148 -8.10 -11.67 -13.98
N GLN A 149 -8.55 -10.41 -13.87
CA GLN A 149 -7.79 -9.34 -13.24
C GLN A 149 -8.09 -9.18 -11.75
N VAL A 150 -8.96 -10.04 -11.20
CA VAL A 150 -9.27 -10.08 -9.76
C VAL A 150 -8.18 -10.92 -9.08
N PRO A 151 -7.45 -10.35 -8.11
CA PRO A 151 -6.42 -11.06 -7.37
C PRO A 151 -6.97 -12.19 -6.48
N ASP A 152 -6.12 -13.16 -6.13
CA ASP A 152 -6.37 -14.10 -5.02
C ASP A 152 -6.35 -13.35 -3.66
N ASP A 153 -6.77 -14.01 -2.58
CA ASP A 153 -6.50 -13.49 -1.24
C ASP A 153 -4.99 -13.48 -0.89
N TYR A 154 -4.66 -12.56 0.01
CA TYR A 154 -3.37 -12.41 0.69
C TYR A 154 -3.60 -11.95 2.13
N ALA A 155 -2.65 -12.24 3.02
CA ALA A 155 -2.73 -11.97 4.44
C ALA A 155 -2.18 -10.59 4.85
N THR A 156 -1.22 -10.05 4.09
CA THR A 156 -0.59 -8.74 4.30
C THR A 156 -0.35 -8.01 2.98
N VAL A 157 -0.23 -6.68 3.02
CA VAL A 157 0.13 -5.88 1.84
C VAL A 157 1.50 -6.30 1.29
N GLY A 158 2.43 -6.70 2.17
CA GLY A 158 3.71 -7.29 1.79
C GLY A 158 3.58 -8.51 0.87
N GLU A 159 2.65 -9.43 1.17
CA GLU A 159 2.40 -10.61 0.32
C GLU A 159 1.86 -10.24 -1.08
N LEU A 160 1.06 -9.18 -1.19
CA LEU A 160 0.61 -8.66 -2.49
C LEU A 160 1.81 -8.18 -3.32
N TYR A 161 2.74 -7.46 -2.69
CA TYR A 161 3.95 -6.98 -3.36
C TYR A 161 4.94 -8.10 -3.70
N GLU A 162 5.09 -9.12 -2.85
CA GLU A 162 5.83 -10.35 -3.17
C GLU A 162 5.27 -11.02 -4.42
N ALA A 163 3.93 -11.12 -4.51
CA ALA A 163 3.29 -11.67 -5.69
C ALA A 163 3.51 -10.81 -6.94
N ILE A 164 3.53 -9.48 -6.83
CA ILE A 164 3.85 -8.55 -7.93
C ILE A 164 5.29 -8.76 -8.42
N GLU A 165 6.25 -8.89 -7.51
CA GLU A 165 7.65 -9.15 -7.85
C GLU A 165 7.78 -10.49 -8.58
N ALA A 166 7.27 -11.56 -8.00
CA ALA A 166 7.29 -12.90 -8.59
C ALA A 166 6.59 -12.95 -9.96
N SER A 167 5.52 -12.18 -10.13
CA SER A 167 4.83 -12.03 -11.41
C SER A 167 5.72 -11.37 -12.48
N CYS A 168 6.46 -10.32 -12.11
CA CYS A 168 7.39 -9.66 -13.01
C CYS A 168 8.49 -10.61 -13.48
N GLU A 169 9.07 -11.38 -12.55
CA GLU A 169 10.10 -12.39 -12.86
C GLU A 169 9.56 -13.48 -13.80
N LEU A 170 8.39 -14.03 -13.47
CA LEU A 170 7.77 -15.10 -14.25
C LEU A 170 7.45 -14.65 -15.68
N ILE A 171 6.83 -13.49 -15.85
CA ILE A 171 6.44 -12.97 -17.16
C ILE A 171 7.68 -12.57 -17.97
N ALA A 172 8.69 -11.96 -17.35
CA ALA A 172 9.95 -11.63 -18.00
C ALA A 172 10.70 -12.89 -18.49
N ALA A 173 10.72 -13.95 -17.68
CA ALA A 173 11.32 -15.23 -18.06
C ALA A 173 10.59 -15.89 -19.24
N GLN A 174 9.26 -15.79 -19.29
CA GLN A 174 8.44 -16.41 -20.35
C GLN A 174 8.47 -15.62 -21.66
N SER A 175 8.39 -14.29 -21.60
CA SER A 175 8.15 -13.43 -22.77
C SER A 175 9.37 -12.61 -23.19
N GLY A 176 10.36 -12.49 -22.31
CA GLY A 176 11.48 -11.55 -22.41
C GLY A 176 11.16 -10.22 -21.74
N GLU A 177 12.13 -9.71 -20.99
CA GLU A 177 12.02 -8.46 -20.21
C GLU A 177 11.62 -7.25 -21.06
N ALA A 178 12.21 -7.10 -22.25
CA ALA A 178 11.88 -6.02 -23.18
C ALA A 178 10.42 -6.05 -23.70
N LYS A 179 9.73 -7.20 -23.58
CA LYS A 179 8.30 -7.31 -23.93
C LYS A 179 7.37 -7.09 -22.73
N LEU A 180 7.91 -7.11 -21.51
CA LEU A 180 7.19 -6.75 -20.29
C LEU A 180 7.26 -5.24 -20.07
N PHE A 181 8.47 -4.68 -20.02
CA PHE A 181 8.71 -3.27 -19.74
C PHE A 181 8.64 -2.41 -21.01
N ILE A 182 7.43 -2.27 -21.54
CA ILE A 182 7.15 -1.57 -22.82
C ILE A 182 6.73 -0.11 -22.65
N GLY A 183 6.54 0.34 -21.41
CA GLY A 183 6.06 1.67 -21.08
C GLY A 183 7.10 2.77 -21.24
N PRO A 184 6.71 3.98 -21.66
CA PRO A 184 7.63 5.12 -21.73
C PRO A 184 8.03 5.59 -20.33
N ARG A 185 9.33 5.74 -20.09
CA ARG A 185 9.85 6.29 -18.82
C ARG A 185 9.41 7.73 -18.56
N ASP A 186 9.24 8.53 -19.62
CA ASP A 186 8.81 9.93 -19.51
C ASP A 186 7.34 10.10 -19.09
N SER A 187 6.58 9.00 -18.98
CA SER A 187 5.22 9.00 -18.42
C SER A 187 5.17 8.56 -16.95
N GLN A 188 6.33 8.41 -16.31
CA GLN A 188 6.47 8.07 -14.90
C GLN A 188 6.88 9.30 -14.11
N LEU A 189 6.49 9.33 -12.83
CA LEU A 189 6.93 10.38 -11.91
C LEU A 189 8.34 10.04 -11.39
N GLY A 190 9.25 10.99 -11.47
CA GLY A 190 10.60 10.85 -10.96
C GLY A 190 11.01 11.97 -10.01
N PRO A 191 12.28 11.96 -9.56
CA PRO A 191 12.82 12.98 -8.64
C PRO A 191 12.78 14.42 -9.18
N ARG A 192 12.56 14.58 -10.50
CA ARG A 192 12.43 15.89 -11.15
C ARG A 192 11.04 16.49 -11.00
N ASP A 193 10.02 15.65 -10.80
CA ASP A 193 8.62 16.07 -10.71
C ASP A 193 8.23 16.39 -9.27
N PHE A 194 8.66 15.53 -8.33
CA PHE A 194 8.38 15.67 -6.90
C PHE A 194 9.62 15.39 -6.06
N ARG A 195 9.74 16.11 -4.93
CA ARG A 195 10.77 15.88 -3.92
C ARG A 195 10.24 14.96 -2.82
N LEU A 196 10.08 13.68 -3.15
CA LEU A 196 9.78 12.60 -2.21
C LEU A 196 11.00 11.66 -2.14
N PRO A 197 11.68 11.53 -0.98
CA PRO A 197 12.77 10.56 -0.82
C PRO A 197 12.31 9.15 -1.24
N GLY A 198 13.10 8.45 -2.05
CA GLY A 198 12.74 7.10 -2.53
C GLY A 198 11.99 7.05 -3.87
N ILE A 199 11.51 8.18 -4.41
CA ILE A 199 10.86 8.20 -5.73
C ILE A 199 11.83 7.74 -6.83
N MET A 200 11.38 6.81 -7.68
CA MET A 200 12.19 6.28 -8.78
C MET A 200 11.35 5.86 -9.97
N THR A 201 11.92 5.99 -11.17
CA THR A 201 11.36 5.43 -12.41
C THR A 201 11.80 3.99 -12.59
N ILE A 202 10.95 3.18 -13.23
CA ILE A 202 11.12 1.75 -13.47
C ILE A 202 11.07 1.48 -14.98
N GLY A 203 12.02 0.73 -15.51
CA GLY A 203 12.03 0.31 -16.91
C GLY A 203 12.71 -1.02 -17.16
N ASN A 204 12.99 -1.78 -16.10
CA ASN A 204 13.55 -3.12 -16.16
C ASN A 204 13.19 -3.88 -14.87
N LEU A 205 13.42 -5.19 -14.87
CA LEU A 205 13.10 -6.10 -13.78
C LEU A 205 13.87 -5.76 -12.52
N ALA A 206 15.15 -5.39 -12.65
CA ALA A 206 15.97 -5.02 -11.50
C ALA A 206 15.45 -3.75 -10.80
N GLU A 207 14.97 -2.76 -11.55
CA GLU A 207 14.32 -1.56 -11.02
C GLU A 207 12.96 -1.87 -10.40
N ALA A 208 12.17 -2.76 -11.01
CA ALA A 208 10.89 -3.19 -10.46
C ALA A 208 11.08 -3.88 -9.10
N LYS A 209 12.04 -4.80 -8.99
CA LYS A 209 12.40 -5.47 -7.73
C LYS A 209 12.81 -4.47 -6.66
N ARG A 210 13.68 -3.50 -6.99
CA ARG A 210 14.10 -2.46 -6.04
C ARG A 210 12.93 -1.61 -5.55
N ALA A 211 12.01 -1.23 -6.43
CA ALA A 211 10.83 -0.46 -6.04
C ALA A 211 9.91 -1.26 -5.13
N VAL A 212 9.66 -2.54 -5.44
CA VAL A 212 8.85 -3.43 -4.61
C VAL A 212 9.49 -3.67 -3.24
N GLU A 213 10.79 -3.96 -3.21
CA GLU A 213 11.56 -4.12 -1.98
C GLU A 213 11.51 -2.86 -1.11
N PHE A 214 11.64 -1.67 -1.73
CA PHE A 214 11.53 -0.40 -1.03
C PHE A 214 10.16 -0.22 -0.35
N ILE A 215 9.06 -0.45 -1.08
CA ILE A 215 7.69 -0.36 -0.54
C ILE A 215 7.52 -1.30 0.66
N ARG A 216 7.99 -2.55 0.52
CA ARG A 216 7.87 -3.55 1.58
C ARG A 216 8.65 -3.19 2.84
N HIS A 217 9.90 -2.76 2.71
CA HIS A 217 10.72 -2.38 3.87
C HIS A 217 10.15 -1.16 4.61
N GLN A 218 9.53 -0.23 3.88
CA GLN A 218 8.89 0.94 4.47
C GLN A 218 7.55 0.60 5.12
N GLY A 219 6.69 -0.18 4.46
CA GLY A 219 5.37 -0.58 4.94
C GLY A 219 5.41 -1.57 6.11
N GLU A 220 6.18 -2.66 6.03
CA GLU A 220 6.24 -3.69 7.08
C GLU A 220 6.90 -3.21 8.39
N GLY A 221 7.32 -1.94 8.45
CA GLY A 221 7.99 -1.32 9.59
C GLY A 221 9.38 -1.93 9.80
N SER A 222 10.41 -1.33 9.19
CA SER A 222 11.79 -1.75 9.44
C SER A 222 12.07 -1.76 10.96
N ARG A 223 12.50 -2.92 11.47
CA ARG A 223 12.88 -3.08 12.89
C ARG A 223 14.06 -2.17 13.31
N ASP A 224 14.76 -1.55 12.35
CA ASP A 224 16.09 -0.98 12.57
C ASP A 224 16.21 0.55 12.37
N GLU A 225 15.16 1.31 12.00
CA GLU A 225 15.28 2.77 11.78
C GLU A 225 14.23 3.65 12.48
N LYS A 226 13.70 3.21 13.64
CA LYS A 226 12.92 4.10 14.54
C LYS A 226 13.63 4.41 15.86
N SER A 227 14.95 4.53 15.82
CA SER A 227 15.74 5.08 16.92
C SER A 227 16.50 6.32 16.46
N GLY A 228 15.80 7.45 16.53
CA GLY A 228 16.33 8.81 16.32
C GLY A 228 15.46 9.82 17.04
#